data_AF-A0A356TQ88-F1
#
_entry.id   AF-A0A356TQ88-F1
#
_cell.length_a   1.000
_cell.length_b   1.000
_cell.length_c   1.000
_cell.angle_alpha   90.00
_cell.angle_beta   90.00
_cell.angle_gamma   90.00
#
_symmetry.space_group_name_H-M   'P 1'
#
loop_
_entity.id
_entity.type
_entity.pdbx_description
1 polymer ?
#
loop_
_entity_poly.entity_id
_entity_poly.type
_entity_poly.pdbx_seq_one_letter_code
_entity_poly.pdbx_strand_id
1 'polypeptide(L)'
;MFGLLLMGGCAIEAPPGADQDQGEQDQGNEGAPGDVTPIDGDAGDCVRPAEGCACDADQPPVDCYLDPIENPDGTLTCNAGTRYCRGGAWTGCESVRSYELRNAPGTAPLVTGPSSCNPCDPACAVSRDVPSTRDLPGRSTDVEYDPGAGGIGLEVDGSGTAMLPDSDGDGIPDAADDCVGPGAIRAADGSCYGDTFFFHELPYGGPAEIDPLDIRVQVRTADVYFLMDTTGSMGGEIYNLQRDLTRGSFISGCGGGIIGAIRCTIPDAWFGVGNHDDYPRSPYGSAASGDVVYRNFQDITSSVSAAQNAVNRLRLHYGMDGPESQSQALWAVASGGGLGPYLGARGSCGGGRWGYPCFRPGTIPILILFTDAPFHNGPYGYNYAFGGGG
;
A
#
# COMPACT_ATOMS: atom_id res chain seq x y z
N MET A 1 -9.28 0.91 -4.76
CA MET A 1 -8.75 1.70 -5.89
C MET A 1 -7.49 2.37 -5.37
N PHE A 2 -6.32 1.81 -5.66
CA PHE A 2 -5.03 2.37 -5.20
C PHE A 2 -4.49 3.30 -6.27
N GLY A 3 -4.37 4.60 -5.97
CA GLY A 3 -3.69 5.58 -6.81
C GLY A 3 -2.40 6.03 -6.11
N LEU A 4 -1.30 6.12 -6.86
CA LEU A 4 -0.02 6.58 -6.34
C LEU A 4 0.17 8.05 -6.76
N LEU A 5 0.23 8.95 -5.77
CA LEU A 5 0.55 10.37 -5.98
C LEU A 5 2.04 10.58 -5.67
N LEU A 6 2.82 11.01 -6.66
CA LEU A 6 4.22 11.38 -6.49
C LEU A 6 4.31 12.91 -6.42
N MET A 7 4.62 13.45 -5.24
CA MET A 7 4.83 14.87 -5.00
C MET A 7 6.33 15.18 -5.18
N GLY A 8 6.67 16.05 -6.14
CA GLY A 8 8.02 16.60 -6.26
C GLY A 8 8.00 18.07 -5.83
N GLY A 9 8.62 18.40 -4.70
CA GLY A 9 8.77 19.77 -4.22
C GLY A 9 10.24 20.13 -3.99
N CYS A 10 10.64 21.33 -4.39
CA CYS A 10 11.87 21.97 -3.92
C CYS A 10 11.54 22.71 -2.63
N ALA A 11 11.97 22.18 -1.48
CA ALA A 11 11.68 22.80 -0.19
C ALA A 11 12.58 24.03 0.04
N ILE A 12 11.94 25.16 0.38
CA ILE A 12 12.56 26.27 1.12
C ILE A 12 11.94 26.23 2.53
N GLU A 13 12.79 26.30 3.56
CA GLU A 13 12.52 26.01 4.97
C GLU A 13 11.26 26.68 5.56
N ALA A 14 10.51 25.93 6.40
CA ALA A 14 9.42 26.45 7.21
C ALA A 14 9.93 27.06 8.54
N PRO A 15 9.33 28.14 9.07
CA PRO A 15 9.69 28.69 10.37
C PRO A 15 9.02 27.92 11.53
N PRO A 16 9.63 27.91 12.73
CA PRO A 16 9.17 27.08 13.86
C PRO A 16 8.03 27.72 14.66
N GLY A 17 7.02 26.92 15.02
CA GLY A 17 6.14 27.20 16.14
C GLY A 17 4.67 26.83 15.94
N ALA A 18 4.31 25.58 16.23
CA ALA A 18 2.94 25.19 16.62
C ALA A 18 2.95 23.79 17.27
N ASP A 19 3.36 23.73 18.55
CA ASP A 19 3.14 22.57 19.41
C ASP A 19 2.46 23.07 20.68
N GLN A 20 1.18 22.74 20.87
CA GLN A 20 0.55 22.53 22.17
C GLN A 20 -0.69 21.64 21.96
N ASP A 21 -0.59 20.37 22.36
CA ASP A 21 -1.77 19.57 22.70
C ASP A 21 -1.65 19.08 24.14
N GLN A 22 -2.70 19.30 24.92
CA GLN A 22 -2.77 19.03 26.36
C GLN A 22 -3.40 17.66 26.58
N GLY A 23 -2.70 16.81 27.34
CA GLY A 23 -3.17 15.48 27.69
C GLY A 23 -4.27 15.47 28.76
N GLU A 24 -5.10 14.42 28.72
CA GLU A 24 -6.07 14.09 29.76
C GLU A 24 -5.83 12.64 30.23
N GLN A 25 -5.67 12.49 31.54
CA GLN A 25 -5.44 11.23 32.27
C GLN A 25 -6.77 10.67 32.75
N ASP A 26 -6.94 9.34 32.77
CA ASP A 26 -7.92 8.70 33.65
C ASP A 26 -7.38 7.41 34.28
N GLN A 27 -7.63 7.26 35.58
CA GLN A 27 -7.18 6.19 36.47
C GLN A 27 -8.39 5.36 36.92
N GLY A 28 -8.29 4.02 37.00
CA GLY A 28 -9.39 3.20 37.48
C GLY A 28 -9.13 1.71 37.73
N ASN A 29 -8.37 1.43 38.79
CA ASN A 29 -8.37 0.32 39.77
C ASN A 29 -8.95 -1.10 39.49
N GLU A 30 -8.31 -2.06 40.17
CA GLU A 30 -8.28 -3.52 40.02
C GLU A 30 -9.49 -4.33 40.57
N GLY A 31 -9.64 -5.55 40.06
CA GLY A 31 -10.39 -6.64 40.71
C GLY A 31 -10.25 -7.99 39.97
N ALA A 32 -9.31 -8.84 40.42
CA ALA A 32 -9.25 -10.28 40.12
C ALA A 32 -9.92 -11.08 41.26
N PRO A 33 -10.46 -12.30 41.06
CA PRO A 33 -9.58 -13.48 40.90
C PRO A 33 -10.14 -14.61 39.99
N GLY A 34 -9.22 -15.36 39.38
CA GLY A 34 -9.53 -16.57 38.60
C GLY A 34 -8.32 -16.99 37.78
N ASP A 35 -7.19 -17.17 38.48
CA ASP A 35 -5.88 -17.51 37.94
C ASP A 35 -5.94 -18.84 37.17
N VAL A 36 -6.03 -18.75 35.85
CA VAL A 36 -5.57 -19.83 34.98
C VAL A 36 -4.07 -19.61 34.92
N THR A 37 -3.33 -20.30 35.80
CA THR A 37 -1.87 -20.38 35.71
C THR A 37 -1.53 -20.73 34.27
N PRO A 38 -0.84 -19.84 33.53
CA PRO A 38 -0.22 -20.23 32.29
C PRO A 38 0.66 -21.44 32.59
N ILE A 39 0.73 -22.39 31.66
CA ILE A 39 1.75 -23.44 31.70
C ILE A 39 3.09 -22.76 31.39
N ASP A 40 3.55 -21.92 32.31
CA ASP A 40 4.90 -21.35 32.36
C ASP A 40 5.56 -21.97 33.59
N GLY A 41 5.95 -23.22 33.42
CA GLY A 41 6.56 -24.03 34.46
C GLY A 41 7.41 -25.13 33.83
N ASP A 42 8.69 -24.79 33.62
CA ASP A 42 9.87 -25.62 33.35
C ASP A 42 10.34 -25.84 31.89
N ALA A 43 11.18 -24.92 31.40
CA ALA A 43 12.47 -25.21 30.74
C ALA A 43 13.35 -23.93 30.72
N GLY A 44 14.62 -24.03 31.11
CA GLY A 44 15.45 -22.90 31.57
C GLY A 44 15.89 -21.85 30.53
N ASP A 45 16.27 -20.67 31.06
CA ASP A 45 17.12 -19.55 30.58
C ASP A 45 17.16 -19.11 29.10
N CYS A 46 16.47 -19.75 28.18
CA CYS A 46 16.48 -19.42 26.77
C CYS A 46 15.06 -19.39 26.21
N VAL A 47 14.37 -18.28 26.47
CA VAL A 47 13.14 -17.94 25.75
C VAL A 47 13.56 -17.51 24.34
N ARG A 48 13.55 -18.48 23.41
CA ARG A 48 13.94 -18.42 21.98
C ARG A 48 15.40 -18.80 21.68
N PRO A 49 15.71 -19.20 20.43
CA PRO A 49 17.08 -19.25 19.90
C PRO A 49 17.82 -17.91 20.08
N ALA A 50 18.52 -17.74 21.20
CA ALA A 50 19.36 -16.59 21.51
C ALA A 50 20.84 -16.97 21.43
N GLU A 51 21.71 -15.99 21.19
CA GLU A 51 23.15 -16.23 21.12
C GLU A 51 23.65 -16.92 22.40
N GLY A 52 24.39 -18.02 22.22
CA GLY A 52 24.91 -18.83 23.32
C GLY A 52 23.92 -19.85 23.91
N CYS A 53 22.64 -19.84 23.50
CA CYS A 53 21.68 -20.86 23.90
C CYS A 53 22.01 -22.20 23.25
N ALA A 54 21.75 -23.28 23.98
CA ALA A 54 21.97 -24.64 23.50
C ALA A 54 21.09 -24.95 22.27
N CYS A 55 21.64 -25.71 21.34
CA CYS A 55 20.95 -26.17 20.15
C CYS A 55 21.50 -27.52 19.69
N ASP A 56 20.64 -28.33 19.07
CA ASP A 56 21.05 -29.60 18.49
C ASP A 56 21.75 -29.36 17.13
N ALA A 57 22.78 -30.17 16.84
CA ALA A 57 23.68 -29.94 15.69
C ALA A 57 23.00 -30.05 14.31
N ASP A 58 21.78 -30.58 14.26
CA ASP A 58 20.93 -30.71 13.09
C ASP A 58 19.87 -29.60 12.95
N GLN A 59 19.81 -28.65 13.89
CA GLN A 59 18.84 -27.57 13.80
C GLN A 59 19.17 -26.65 12.60
N PRO A 60 18.17 -26.41 11.72
CA PRO A 60 18.37 -25.53 10.59
C PRO A 60 18.65 -24.09 11.06
N PRO A 61 19.29 -23.25 10.22
CA PRO A 61 19.49 -21.85 10.54
C PRO A 61 18.15 -21.17 10.84
N VAL A 62 18.15 -20.24 11.79
CA VAL A 62 16.95 -19.50 12.20
C VAL A 62 17.13 -18.02 11.97
N ASP A 63 16.05 -17.34 11.60
CA ASP A 63 16.05 -15.89 11.49
C ASP A 63 16.29 -15.24 12.86
N CYS A 64 17.02 -14.12 12.84
CA CYS A 64 17.28 -13.32 14.02
C CYS A 64 17.09 -11.85 13.72
N TYR A 65 16.61 -11.13 14.73
CA TYR A 65 16.38 -9.70 14.69
C TYR A 65 17.13 -9.05 15.84
N LEU A 66 17.96 -8.06 15.54
CA LEU A 66 18.61 -7.24 16.57
C LEU A 66 17.66 -6.16 17.07
N ASP A 67 17.99 -5.55 18.21
CA ASP A 67 17.20 -4.46 18.77
C ASP A 67 17.03 -3.32 17.74
N PRO A 68 15.80 -2.78 17.61
CA PRO A 68 15.52 -1.68 16.70
C PRO A 68 16.29 -0.43 17.13
N ILE A 69 16.72 0.37 16.15
CA ILE A 69 17.26 1.71 16.41
C ILE A 69 16.17 2.71 16.04
N GLU A 70 15.72 3.49 17.01
CA GLU A 70 14.77 4.57 16.78
C GLU A 70 15.48 5.79 16.19
N ASN A 71 15.02 6.24 15.02
CA ASN A 71 15.55 7.39 14.32
C ASN A 71 14.85 8.68 14.79
N PRO A 72 15.49 9.86 14.66
CA PRO A 72 14.92 11.14 15.10
C PRO A 72 13.59 11.53 14.41
N ASP A 73 13.27 10.91 13.27
CA ASP A 73 12.04 11.12 12.51
C ASP A 73 10.91 10.15 12.89
N GLY A 74 11.11 9.33 13.93
CA GLY A 74 10.13 8.34 14.42
C GLY A 74 10.08 7.05 13.60
N THR A 75 11.01 6.84 12.66
CA THR A 75 11.17 5.56 11.96
C THR A 75 12.04 4.59 12.76
N LEU A 76 11.88 3.28 12.51
CA LEU A 76 12.72 2.25 13.10
C LEU A 76 13.70 1.70 12.06
N THR A 77 15.00 1.77 12.36
CA THR A 77 16.01 1.01 11.63
C THR A 77 16.09 -0.40 12.21
N CYS A 78 15.68 -1.37 11.41
CA CYS A 78 15.66 -2.79 11.76
C CYS A 78 16.85 -3.52 11.15
N ASN A 79 17.32 -4.54 11.87
CA ASN A 79 18.47 -5.36 11.48
C ASN A 79 18.08 -6.83 11.58
N ALA A 80 17.97 -7.50 10.44
CA ALA A 80 17.64 -8.92 10.35
C ALA A 80 18.82 -9.71 9.79
N GLY A 81 19.03 -10.90 10.31
CA GLY A 81 20.08 -11.82 9.85
C GLY A 81 19.69 -13.26 10.14
N THR A 82 20.70 -14.13 10.20
CA THR A 82 20.50 -15.55 10.45
C THR A 82 21.45 -16.02 11.55
N ARG A 83 20.96 -16.84 12.49
CA ARG A 83 21.77 -17.56 13.48
C ARG A 83 21.93 -19.02 13.06
N TYR A 84 23.08 -19.59 13.40
CA TYR A 84 23.41 -20.98 13.09
C TYR A 84 23.69 -21.74 14.38
N CYS A 85 23.26 -22.99 14.45
CA CYS A 85 23.72 -23.88 15.51
C CYS A 85 25.13 -24.36 15.18
N ARG A 86 26.15 -23.92 15.93
CA ARG A 86 27.54 -24.33 15.72
C ARG A 86 28.17 -24.71 17.05
N GLY A 87 28.66 -25.93 17.14
CA GLY A 87 29.29 -26.43 18.38
C GLY A 87 28.31 -26.61 19.54
N GLY A 88 27.04 -26.88 19.27
CA GLY A 88 26.01 -27.10 20.28
C GLY A 88 25.43 -25.81 20.88
N ALA A 89 25.77 -24.65 20.32
CA ALA A 89 25.22 -23.36 20.72
C ALA A 89 24.88 -22.48 19.52
N TRP A 90 23.86 -21.64 19.67
CA TRP A 90 23.48 -20.64 18.68
C TRP A 90 24.53 -19.55 18.57
N THR A 91 24.91 -19.21 17.33
CA THR A 91 25.78 -18.05 17.05
C THR A 91 25.07 -16.73 17.34
N GLY A 92 25.83 -15.63 17.31
CA GLY A 92 25.27 -14.30 17.11
C GLY A 92 24.54 -14.18 15.75
N CYS A 93 23.82 -13.07 15.57
CA CYS A 93 23.10 -12.81 14.32
C CYS A 93 24.10 -12.49 13.21
N GLU A 94 24.22 -13.39 12.22
CA GLU A 94 25.16 -13.28 11.10
C GLU A 94 24.44 -12.78 9.84
N SER A 95 25.22 -12.33 8.84
CA SER A 95 24.71 -11.84 7.55
C SER A 95 23.65 -10.74 7.66
N VAL A 96 23.77 -9.90 8.69
CA VAL A 96 22.81 -8.86 9.06
C VAL A 96 22.61 -7.86 7.93
N ARG A 97 21.35 -7.62 7.59
CA ARG A 97 20.90 -6.61 6.64
C ARG A 97 20.00 -5.63 7.35
N SER A 98 20.20 -4.35 7.05
CA SER A 98 19.40 -3.27 7.60
C SER A 98 18.27 -2.89 6.67
N TYR A 99 17.10 -2.57 7.22
CA TYR A 99 15.97 -1.99 6.51
C TYR A 99 15.23 -1.02 7.43
N GLU A 100 14.62 0.00 6.84
CA GLU A 100 13.81 0.96 7.58
C GLU A 100 12.35 0.55 7.57
N LEU A 101 11.77 0.38 8.75
CA LEU A 101 10.32 0.33 8.90
C LEU A 101 9.82 1.76 9.03
N ARG A 102 9.21 2.24 7.94
CA ARG A 102 8.41 3.46 8.00
C ARG A 102 7.15 3.14 8.77
N ASN A 103 7.05 3.66 9.99
CA ASN A 103 5.76 3.84 10.62
C ASN A 103 4.92 4.67 9.64
N ALA A 104 3.90 4.06 9.05
CA ALA A 104 2.92 4.83 8.29
C ALA A 104 2.28 5.82 9.28
N PRO A 105 2.07 7.10 8.92
CA PRO A 105 1.27 7.99 9.73
C PRO A 105 -0.13 7.36 9.86
N GLY A 106 -0.49 6.90 11.06
CA GLY A 106 -1.78 6.28 11.33
C GLY A 106 -1.78 4.78 11.69
N THR A 107 -0.64 4.11 11.81
CA THR A 107 -0.59 2.77 12.43
C THR A 107 -0.21 2.88 13.90
N ALA A 108 -1.08 3.48 14.70
CA ALA A 108 -1.15 3.05 16.09
C ALA A 108 -1.67 1.61 16.07
N PRO A 109 -1.06 0.66 16.82
CA PRO A 109 -1.56 -0.70 16.87
C PRO A 109 -3.03 -0.68 17.31
N LEU A 110 -3.93 -1.14 16.44
CA LEU A 110 -5.36 -1.33 16.73
C LEU A 110 -5.59 -2.49 17.72
N VAL A 111 -4.53 -3.18 18.12
CA VAL A 111 -4.52 -4.27 19.09
C VAL A 111 -3.37 -4.02 20.05
N THR A 112 -3.68 -3.76 21.32
CA THR A 112 -2.68 -3.75 22.39
C THR A 112 -2.28 -5.17 22.77
N GLY A 113 -1.01 -5.52 22.56
CA GLY A 113 -0.36 -6.67 23.20
C GLY A 113 0.87 -7.21 22.46
N PRO A 114 1.67 -8.08 23.09
CA PRO A 114 2.34 -7.96 24.39
C PRO A 114 3.71 -7.26 24.26
N SER A 115 4.23 -6.71 25.36
CA SER A 115 5.51 -5.96 25.44
C SER A 115 6.79 -6.80 25.27
N SER A 116 6.73 -7.99 24.66
CA SER A 116 7.82 -8.98 24.71
C SER A 116 8.31 -9.44 23.35
N CYS A 117 8.04 -8.74 22.26
CA CYS A 117 8.62 -9.09 20.97
C CYS A 117 9.23 -7.92 20.21
N ASN A 118 10.21 -8.27 19.38
CA ASN A 118 10.97 -7.32 18.59
C ASN A 118 10.07 -6.79 17.45
N PRO A 119 9.81 -5.48 17.36
CA PRO A 119 8.96 -4.90 16.32
C PRO A 119 9.58 -5.04 14.90
N CYS A 120 10.85 -5.41 14.81
CA CYS A 120 11.49 -5.74 13.54
C CYS A 120 11.13 -7.13 13.03
N ASP A 121 10.57 -8.01 13.85
CA ASP A 121 10.12 -9.33 13.44
C ASP A 121 8.73 -9.25 12.79
N PRO A 122 8.60 -9.42 11.46
CA PRO A 122 7.31 -9.34 10.76
C PRO A 122 6.37 -10.50 11.12
N ALA A 123 6.89 -11.59 11.69
CA ALA A 123 6.10 -12.70 12.19
C ALA A 123 5.68 -12.48 13.66
N CYS A 124 6.15 -11.42 14.32
CA CYS A 124 5.64 -11.08 15.63
C CYS A 124 4.28 -10.36 15.54
N ALA A 125 3.22 -11.15 15.40
CA ALA A 125 1.86 -10.76 15.69
C ALA A 125 1.23 -11.78 16.63
N VAL A 126 0.55 -11.33 17.68
CA VAL A 126 -0.25 -12.20 18.56
C VAL A 126 -1.65 -11.62 18.67
N SER A 127 -2.64 -12.31 18.13
CA SER A 127 -4.04 -12.13 18.51
C SER A 127 -4.41 -13.23 19.50
N ARG A 128 -4.85 -12.84 20.70
CA ARG A 128 -5.51 -13.76 21.62
C ARG A 128 -7.01 -13.66 21.38
N ASP A 129 -7.56 -14.65 20.69
CA ASP A 129 -9.00 -14.89 20.67
C ASP A 129 -9.31 -16.00 21.68
N VAL A 130 -10.44 -15.89 22.38
CA VAL A 130 -10.89 -16.89 23.36
C VAL A 130 -12.28 -17.34 22.93
N PRO A 131 -12.37 -18.31 22.00
CA PRO A 131 -13.64 -18.84 21.55
C PRO A 131 -14.44 -19.35 22.75
N SER A 132 -15.75 -19.18 22.71
CA SER A 132 -16.68 -19.57 23.75
C SER A 132 -17.92 -20.22 23.15
N THR A 133 -18.72 -20.87 23.99
CA THR A 133 -20.03 -21.42 23.59
C THR A 133 -21.00 -20.36 23.03
N ARG A 134 -20.73 -19.06 23.22
CA ARG A 134 -21.56 -17.97 22.67
C ARG A 134 -21.27 -17.66 21.21
N ASP A 135 -20.19 -18.19 20.65
CA ASP A 135 -19.78 -17.92 19.26
C ASP A 135 -20.45 -18.86 18.24
N LEU A 136 -21.10 -19.93 18.73
CA LEU A 136 -21.72 -20.97 17.90
C LEU A 136 -23.24 -20.88 17.65
N PRO A 137 -24.11 -20.33 18.54
CA PRO A 137 -25.54 -20.50 18.38
C PRO A 137 -26.10 -19.76 17.15
N GLY A 138 -26.74 -20.52 16.26
CA GLY A 138 -27.48 -20.03 15.10
C GLY A 138 -26.69 -19.90 13.80
N ARG A 139 -25.42 -20.32 13.76
CA ARG A 139 -24.57 -20.21 12.56
C ARG A 139 -23.84 -21.48 12.13
N SER A 140 -23.96 -22.58 12.88
CA SER A 140 -23.33 -23.87 12.56
C SER A 140 -24.22 -25.04 12.95
N THR A 141 -24.10 -26.15 12.22
CA THR A 141 -24.68 -27.48 12.50
C THR A 141 -23.51 -28.44 12.64
N ASP A 142 -23.57 -29.42 13.56
CA ASP A 142 -22.55 -30.47 13.75
C ASP A 142 -21.19 -29.99 14.27
N VAL A 143 -21.19 -28.89 15.02
CA VAL A 143 -19.99 -28.24 15.59
C VAL A 143 -20.26 -27.84 17.04
N GLU A 144 -19.43 -28.30 17.98
CA GLU A 144 -19.50 -27.97 19.41
C GLU A 144 -18.21 -27.29 19.89
N TYR A 145 -18.31 -26.44 20.90
CA TYR A 145 -17.13 -25.89 21.59
C TYR A 145 -16.74 -26.80 22.77
N ASP A 146 -15.55 -27.40 22.68
CA ASP A 146 -14.94 -28.24 23.72
C ASP A 146 -13.73 -27.53 24.37
N PRO A 147 -13.91 -26.92 25.55
CA PRO A 147 -12.81 -26.27 26.27
C PRO A 147 -11.78 -27.25 26.86
N GLY A 148 -12.12 -28.53 27.00
CA GLY A 148 -11.20 -29.57 27.48
C GLY A 148 -10.23 -30.06 26.41
N ALA A 149 -10.68 -30.09 25.14
CA ALA A 149 -9.84 -30.34 23.96
C ALA A 149 -9.18 -29.07 23.39
N GLY A 150 -9.52 -27.90 23.92
CA GLY A 150 -8.89 -26.62 23.59
C GLY A 150 -9.46 -25.91 22.36
N GLY A 151 -10.74 -26.12 22.01
CA GLY A 151 -11.33 -25.41 20.87
C GLY A 151 -12.67 -25.92 20.37
N ILE A 152 -12.87 -25.83 19.05
CA ILE A 152 -14.08 -26.25 18.36
C ILE A 152 -13.90 -27.69 17.85
N GLY A 153 -14.83 -28.58 18.19
CA GLY A 153 -14.90 -29.96 17.74
C GLY A 153 -16.09 -30.21 16.81
N LEU A 154 -15.99 -31.25 15.99
CA LEU A 154 -17.10 -31.73 15.17
C LEU A 154 -17.95 -32.73 15.97
N GLU A 155 -19.27 -32.60 15.90
CA GLU A 155 -20.19 -33.59 16.47
C GLU A 155 -20.19 -34.81 15.55
N VAL A 156 -19.51 -35.88 15.97
CA VAL A 156 -19.53 -37.16 15.26
C VAL A 156 -20.64 -38.04 15.84
N ASP A 157 -21.78 -38.09 15.16
CA ASP A 157 -22.96 -38.91 15.52
C ASP A 157 -22.73 -40.44 15.44
N GLY A 158 -21.47 -40.89 15.40
CA GLY A 158 -21.12 -42.31 15.35
C GLY A 158 -21.67 -43.07 14.14
N SER A 159 -22.22 -42.39 13.13
CA SER A 159 -22.90 -43.01 11.98
C SER A 159 -22.07 -43.03 10.69
N GLY A 160 -20.77 -42.76 10.75
CA GLY A 160 -19.91 -42.67 9.56
C GLY A 160 -19.73 -44.02 8.84
N THR A 161 -20.68 -44.38 7.98
CA THR A 161 -20.52 -45.43 6.98
C THR A 161 -19.92 -44.88 5.69
N ALA A 162 -18.92 -45.61 5.17
CA ALA A 162 -18.23 -45.47 3.88
C ALA A 162 -17.35 -44.21 3.72
N MET A 163 -16.07 -44.44 3.36
CA MET A 163 -15.24 -43.44 2.70
C MET A 163 -16.05 -42.87 1.55
N LEU A 164 -16.37 -41.58 1.62
CA LEU A 164 -16.96 -40.88 0.49
C LEU A 164 -15.93 -40.94 -0.67
N PRO A 165 -16.36 -41.21 -1.92
CA PRO A 165 -15.47 -41.16 -3.07
C PRO A 165 -14.78 -39.80 -3.15
N ASP A 166 -13.48 -39.84 -3.38
CA ASP A 166 -12.62 -38.68 -3.65
C ASP A 166 -11.92 -39.01 -4.97
N SER A 167 -12.48 -38.46 -6.05
CA SER A 167 -12.14 -38.83 -7.43
C SER A 167 -10.78 -38.30 -7.89
N ASP A 168 -10.26 -37.25 -7.24
CA ASP A 168 -9.01 -36.59 -7.61
C ASP A 168 -7.92 -36.62 -6.54
N GLY A 169 -8.25 -37.07 -5.32
CA GLY A 169 -7.31 -37.37 -4.26
C GLY A 169 -6.80 -36.13 -3.53
N ASP A 170 -7.52 -35.01 -3.57
CA ASP A 170 -7.12 -33.77 -2.89
C ASP A 170 -7.53 -33.72 -1.40
N GLY A 171 -8.28 -34.73 -0.94
CA GLY A 171 -8.72 -34.86 0.45
C GLY A 171 -10.10 -34.27 0.74
N ILE A 172 -10.79 -33.72 -0.26
CA ILE A 172 -12.20 -33.29 -0.17
C ILE A 172 -13.08 -34.32 -0.90
N PRO A 173 -14.09 -34.92 -0.25
CA PRO A 173 -14.92 -35.90 -0.94
C PRO A 173 -15.82 -35.29 -2.03
N ASP A 174 -16.09 -36.03 -3.11
CA ASP A 174 -16.86 -35.60 -4.30
C ASP A 174 -18.23 -34.97 -3.97
N ALA A 175 -18.85 -35.37 -2.86
CA ALA A 175 -20.15 -34.85 -2.43
C ALA A 175 -20.06 -33.45 -1.79
N ALA A 176 -18.88 -33.06 -1.31
CA ALA A 176 -18.56 -31.77 -0.71
C ALA A 176 -17.61 -30.94 -1.59
N ASP A 177 -17.13 -31.52 -2.70
CA ASP A 177 -16.24 -30.86 -3.62
C ASP A 177 -17.01 -30.09 -4.70
N ASP A 178 -16.88 -28.77 -4.60
CA ASP A 178 -17.47 -27.81 -5.52
C ASP A 178 -16.73 -27.73 -6.87
N CYS A 179 -15.52 -28.29 -6.94
CA CYS A 179 -14.56 -28.20 -8.02
C CYS A 179 -13.69 -29.46 -8.15
N VAL A 180 -14.20 -30.50 -8.81
CA VAL A 180 -13.47 -31.76 -9.06
C VAL A 180 -12.22 -31.54 -9.93
N GLY A 181 -11.06 -31.55 -9.30
CA GLY A 181 -9.69 -31.54 -9.83
C GLY A 181 -8.67 -31.40 -8.68
N PRO A 182 -7.46 -32.02 -8.76
CA PRO A 182 -6.51 -32.01 -7.65
C PRO A 182 -6.20 -30.60 -7.14
N GLY A 183 -6.63 -30.27 -5.91
CA GLY A 183 -6.40 -28.99 -5.27
C GLY A 183 -7.29 -27.84 -5.77
N ALA A 184 -8.36 -28.12 -6.50
CA ALA A 184 -9.18 -27.07 -7.10
C ALA A 184 -10.13 -26.44 -6.08
N ILE A 185 -10.08 -25.11 -5.96
CA ILE A 185 -10.95 -24.34 -5.07
C ILE A 185 -11.91 -23.51 -5.91
N ARG A 186 -13.17 -23.40 -5.47
CA ARG A 186 -14.18 -22.54 -6.10
C ARG A 186 -13.77 -21.07 -5.99
N ALA A 187 -13.60 -20.42 -7.13
CA ALA A 187 -13.37 -18.99 -7.25
C ALA A 187 -14.61 -18.18 -6.85
N ALA A 188 -14.41 -16.91 -6.49
CA ALA A 188 -15.52 -15.98 -6.23
C ALA A 188 -16.41 -15.72 -7.47
N ASP A 189 -15.93 -15.99 -8.68
CA ASP A 189 -16.69 -15.90 -9.92
C ASP A 189 -17.36 -17.24 -10.34
N GLY A 190 -17.21 -18.29 -9.52
CA GLY A 190 -17.77 -19.61 -9.72
C GLY A 190 -16.94 -20.55 -10.60
N SER A 191 -15.78 -20.12 -11.11
CA SER A 191 -14.82 -20.99 -11.82
C SER A 191 -14.01 -21.87 -10.86
N CYS A 192 -13.42 -22.95 -11.37
CA CYS A 192 -12.54 -23.85 -10.62
C CYS A 192 -11.09 -23.64 -11.08
N TYR A 193 -10.17 -23.38 -10.13
CA TYR A 193 -8.74 -23.21 -10.42
C TYR A 193 -8.00 -24.53 -10.28
N GLY A 194 -7.73 -25.22 -11.39
CA GLY A 194 -7.06 -26.54 -11.36
C GLY A 194 -5.53 -26.52 -11.26
N ASP A 195 -4.86 -25.46 -11.75
CA ASP A 195 -3.41 -25.54 -12.00
C ASP A 195 -2.60 -24.36 -11.42
N THR A 196 -3.20 -23.52 -10.56
CA THR A 196 -2.53 -22.30 -10.04
C THR A 196 -2.08 -22.46 -8.60
N PHE A 197 -1.47 -23.62 -8.31
CA PHE A 197 -0.82 -23.87 -7.03
C PHE A 197 0.67 -24.08 -7.25
N PHE A 198 1.47 -23.44 -6.40
CA PHE A 198 2.88 -23.76 -6.27
C PHE A 198 3.00 -24.81 -5.18
N PHE A 199 3.36 -26.04 -5.57
CA PHE A 199 3.58 -27.14 -4.65
C PHE A 199 4.88 -27.86 -5.00
N HIS A 200 5.48 -28.48 -3.99
CA HIS A 200 6.67 -29.32 -4.12
C HIS A 200 6.34 -30.71 -3.61
N GLU A 201 6.39 -31.72 -4.48
CA GLU A 201 6.15 -33.11 -4.09
C GLU A 201 7.40 -33.70 -3.43
N LEU A 202 7.27 -34.11 -2.17
CA LEU A 202 8.33 -34.84 -1.46
C LEU A 202 8.15 -36.36 -1.61
N PRO A 203 9.24 -37.13 -1.79
CA PRO A 203 9.19 -38.58 -1.69
C PRO A 203 8.69 -39.03 -0.31
N TYR A 204 7.94 -40.12 -0.25
CA TYR A 204 7.52 -40.72 1.01
C TYR A 204 8.74 -41.08 1.89
N GLY A 205 8.86 -40.46 3.06
CA GLY A 205 9.99 -40.61 3.98
C GLY A 205 11.26 -39.83 3.57
N GLY A 206 11.15 -38.93 2.59
CA GLY A 206 12.24 -38.05 2.17
C GLY A 206 12.52 -36.91 3.16
N PRO A 207 13.71 -36.30 3.09
CA PRO A 207 14.02 -35.10 3.86
C PRO A 207 13.14 -33.91 3.41
N ALA A 208 13.00 -32.89 4.26
CA ALA A 208 12.41 -31.62 3.85
C ALA A 208 13.29 -30.94 2.80
N GLU A 209 12.69 -30.41 1.74
CA GLU A 209 13.36 -29.66 0.67
C GLU A 209 12.91 -28.20 0.68
N ILE A 210 13.82 -27.28 0.35
CA ILE A 210 13.51 -25.86 0.16
C ILE A 210 13.34 -25.64 -1.35
N ASP A 211 12.12 -25.31 -1.78
CA ASP A 211 11.79 -24.96 -3.17
C ASP A 211 11.40 -23.48 -3.27
N PRO A 212 12.39 -22.56 -3.40
CA PRO A 212 12.13 -21.14 -3.39
C PRO A 212 11.54 -20.71 -4.73
N LEU A 213 10.29 -20.25 -4.69
CA LEU A 213 9.64 -19.65 -5.83
C LEU A 213 9.92 -18.15 -5.92
N ASP A 214 10.75 -17.76 -6.89
CA ASP A 214 11.01 -16.35 -7.20
C ASP A 214 9.87 -15.76 -8.06
N ILE A 215 8.84 -15.22 -7.42
CA ILE A 215 7.80 -14.45 -8.10
C ILE A 215 8.30 -13.02 -8.35
N ARG A 216 8.49 -12.66 -9.62
CA ARG A 216 8.76 -11.27 -10.03
C ARG A 216 7.52 -10.68 -10.68
N VAL A 217 6.83 -9.81 -9.95
CA VAL A 217 5.73 -8.99 -10.49
C VAL A 217 6.28 -7.70 -11.08
N GLN A 218 5.91 -7.41 -12.32
CA GLN A 218 6.20 -6.14 -12.97
C GLN A 218 4.88 -5.44 -13.33
N VAL A 219 4.73 -4.19 -12.90
CA VAL A 219 3.63 -3.33 -13.37
C VAL A 219 3.81 -3.11 -14.86
N ARG A 220 2.91 -3.66 -15.68
CA ARG A 220 2.98 -3.52 -17.14
C ARG A 220 2.22 -2.32 -17.68
N THR A 221 1.18 -1.87 -16.97
CA THR A 221 0.25 -0.86 -17.46
C THR A 221 0.00 0.22 -16.42
N ALA A 222 0.16 1.48 -16.83
CA ALA A 222 -0.18 2.65 -16.02
C ALA A 222 -0.62 3.82 -16.90
N ASP A 223 -1.33 4.77 -16.31
CA ASP A 223 -1.69 6.03 -16.93
C ASP A 223 -1.05 7.16 -16.16
N VAL A 224 -0.09 7.85 -16.78
CA VAL A 224 0.64 8.95 -16.16
C VAL A 224 0.05 10.27 -16.64
N TYR A 225 -0.38 11.10 -15.70
CA TYR A 225 -0.90 12.43 -15.99
C TYR A 225 0.03 13.50 -15.43
N PHE A 226 0.59 14.32 -16.31
CA PHE A 226 1.41 15.47 -15.93
C PHE A 226 0.47 16.65 -15.66
N LEU A 227 0.39 17.07 -14.39
CA LEU A 227 -0.40 18.20 -13.95
C LEU A 227 0.54 19.32 -13.52
N MET A 228 0.70 20.31 -14.40
CA MET A 228 1.68 21.39 -14.24
C MET A 228 1.02 22.63 -13.65
N ASP A 229 1.51 23.10 -12.51
CA ASP A 229 1.31 24.48 -12.07
C ASP A 229 1.92 25.44 -13.10
N THR A 230 1.14 26.40 -13.56
CA THR A 230 1.57 27.37 -14.56
C THR A 230 1.64 28.80 -14.04
N THR A 231 1.66 29.01 -12.72
CA THR A 231 1.79 30.36 -12.13
C THR A 231 3.20 30.93 -12.23
N GLY A 232 3.35 32.21 -11.89
CA GLY A 232 4.46 33.05 -12.37
C GLY A 232 5.86 32.55 -12.02
N SER A 233 6.01 31.75 -10.97
CA SER A 233 7.26 31.10 -10.56
C SER A 233 7.69 29.94 -11.48
N MET A 234 6.75 29.28 -12.13
CA MET A 234 6.94 27.98 -12.81
C MET A 234 7.56 28.06 -14.21
N GLY A 235 8.07 29.22 -14.62
CA GLY A 235 8.58 29.45 -15.98
C GLY A 235 9.73 28.52 -16.38
N GLY A 236 10.63 28.21 -15.43
CA GLY A 236 11.77 27.32 -15.66
C GLY A 236 11.34 25.86 -15.79
N GLU A 237 10.40 25.46 -14.96
CA GLU A 237 9.82 24.12 -14.85
C GLU A 237 9.03 23.78 -16.11
N ILE A 238 8.20 24.72 -16.59
CA ILE A 238 7.48 24.60 -17.87
C ILE A 238 8.48 24.40 -19.02
N TYR A 239 9.54 25.22 -19.08
CA TYR A 239 10.55 25.13 -20.12
C TYR A 239 11.27 23.78 -20.09
N ASN A 240 11.66 23.31 -18.90
CA ASN A 240 12.31 22.01 -18.73
C ASN A 240 11.39 20.86 -19.17
N LEU A 241 10.11 20.86 -18.76
CA LEU A 241 9.17 19.83 -19.17
C LEU A 241 8.96 19.84 -20.70
N GLN A 242 8.83 21.02 -21.32
CA GLN A 242 8.71 21.17 -22.77
C GLN A 242 9.92 20.62 -23.53
N ARG A 243 11.12 20.89 -23.01
CA ARG A 243 12.38 20.41 -23.61
C ARG A 243 12.52 18.89 -23.49
N ASP A 244 12.24 18.36 -22.30
CA ASP A 244 12.75 17.06 -21.84
C ASP A 244 11.72 15.92 -21.87
N LEU A 245 10.43 16.22 -22.06
CA LEU A 245 9.38 15.18 -22.07
C LEU A 245 9.70 14.03 -23.03
N THR A 246 10.24 14.36 -24.21
CA THR A 246 10.58 13.40 -25.28
C THR A 246 12.05 13.38 -25.68
N ARG A 247 12.90 14.16 -25.01
CA ARG A 247 14.32 14.31 -25.35
C ARG A 247 15.22 14.01 -24.16
N GLY A 248 16.42 13.52 -24.47
CA GLY A 248 17.39 13.10 -23.46
C GLY A 248 17.20 11.66 -23.01
N SER A 249 17.97 11.29 -21.99
CA SER A 249 17.98 9.97 -21.35
C SER A 249 18.09 10.20 -19.85
N PHE A 250 17.05 9.84 -19.11
CA PHE A 250 16.99 10.03 -17.65
C PHE A 250 17.32 8.74 -16.88
N ILE A 251 17.14 7.60 -17.54
CA ILE A 251 17.57 6.29 -17.05
C ILE A 251 18.57 5.73 -18.08
N SER A 252 19.65 5.13 -17.59
CA SER A 252 20.68 4.54 -18.47
C SER A 252 20.06 3.47 -19.36
N GLY A 253 20.29 3.55 -20.67
CA GLY A 253 19.69 2.66 -21.67
C GLY A 253 18.27 3.02 -22.12
N CYS A 254 17.70 4.11 -21.59
CA CYS A 254 16.32 4.54 -21.85
C CYS A 254 16.28 5.93 -22.48
N GLY A 255 16.36 5.97 -23.81
CA GLY A 255 16.19 7.20 -24.59
C GLY A 255 14.72 7.62 -24.73
N GLY A 256 14.49 8.84 -25.20
CA GLY A 256 13.14 9.37 -25.44
C GLY A 256 12.59 10.22 -24.31
N GLY A 257 13.47 10.81 -23.49
CA GLY A 257 13.12 11.73 -22.42
C GLY A 257 12.35 11.07 -21.28
N ILE A 258 11.56 11.87 -20.57
CA ILE A 258 10.77 11.43 -19.41
C ILE A 258 9.81 10.29 -19.81
N ILE A 259 9.13 10.41 -20.95
CA ILE A 259 8.22 9.37 -21.46
C ILE A 259 8.98 8.06 -21.73
N GLY A 260 10.15 8.15 -22.34
CA GLY A 260 11.00 6.98 -22.62
C GLY A 260 11.48 6.29 -21.34
N ALA A 261 11.90 7.07 -20.35
CA ALA A 261 12.31 6.56 -19.05
C ALA A 261 11.16 5.82 -18.33
N ILE A 262 9.96 6.39 -18.32
CA ILE A 262 8.78 5.74 -17.71
C ILE A 262 8.44 4.45 -18.45
N ARG A 263 8.44 4.46 -19.79
CA ARG A 263 8.11 3.28 -20.60
C ARG A 263 9.14 2.16 -20.51
N CYS A 264 10.38 2.47 -20.18
CA CYS A 264 11.37 1.45 -19.87
C CYS A 264 10.98 0.61 -18.65
N THR A 265 10.34 1.22 -17.65
CA THR A 265 9.89 0.53 -16.44
C THR A 265 8.50 -0.06 -16.60
N ILE A 266 7.59 0.69 -17.23
CA ILE A 266 6.17 0.35 -17.42
C ILE A 266 5.85 0.41 -18.94
N PRO A 267 6.02 -0.69 -19.68
CA PRO A 267 5.97 -0.68 -21.15
C PRO A 267 4.66 -0.14 -21.76
N ASP A 268 3.51 -0.40 -21.14
CA ASP A 268 2.20 0.11 -21.56
C ASP A 268 1.76 1.34 -20.76
N ALA A 269 2.70 2.26 -20.51
CA ALA A 269 2.40 3.58 -19.96
C ALA A 269 1.81 4.53 -21.02
N TRP A 270 0.64 5.09 -20.72
CA TRP A 270 -0.02 6.14 -21.51
C TRP A 270 0.04 7.47 -20.77
N PHE A 271 -0.06 8.58 -21.51
CA PHE A 271 0.23 9.90 -20.99
C PHE A 271 -0.90 10.89 -21.26
N GLY A 272 -1.16 11.76 -20.29
CA GLY A 272 -2.01 12.93 -20.45
C GLY A 272 -1.35 14.17 -19.84
N VAL A 273 -1.90 15.34 -20.15
CA VAL A 273 -1.31 16.63 -19.76
C VAL A 273 -2.43 17.59 -19.37
N GLY A 274 -2.25 18.27 -18.25
CA GLY A 274 -3.09 19.36 -17.78
C GLY A 274 -2.29 20.44 -17.10
N ASN A 275 -2.93 21.58 -16.84
CA ASN A 275 -2.40 22.60 -15.95
C ASN A 275 -3.41 23.00 -14.88
N HIS A 276 -2.91 23.69 -13.87
CA HIS A 276 -3.69 24.53 -12.98
C HIS A 276 -2.91 25.81 -12.69
N ASP A 277 -3.64 26.83 -12.25
CA ASP A 277 -3.10 28.09 -11.75
C ASP A 277 -3.82 28.32 -10.40
N ASP A 278 -4.69 29.33 -10.40
CA ASP A 278 -5.74 29.55 -9.43
C ASP A 278 -7.10 29.75 -10.13
N TYR A 279 -8.19 29.84 -9.36
CA TYR A 279 -9.43 30.43 -9.84
C TYR A 279 -9.19 31.83 -10.43
N PRO A 280 -9.73 32.12 -11.63
CA PRO A 280 -9.63 33.43 -12.27
C PRO A 280 -10.54 34.49 -11.61
N ARG A 281 -10.37 34.69 -10.30
CA ARG A 281 -11.19 35.56 -9.47
C ARG A 281 -10.34 36.20 -8.38
N SER A 282 -10.46 37.52 -8.25
CA SER A 282 -9.87 38.26 -7.13
C SER A 282 -10.42 37.76 -5.76
N PRO A 283 -9.56 37.59 -4.74
CA PRO A 283 -8.14 37.94 -4.70
C PRO A 283 -7.16 36.90 -5.26
N TYR A 284 -7.62 35.70 -5.62
CA TYR A 284 -6.77 34.54 -5.91
C TYR A 284 -6.09 34.56 -7.28
N GLY A 285 -6.85 34.93 -8.31
CA GLY A 285 -6.34 34.98 -9.69
C GLY A 285 -7.09 35.98 -10.56
N SER A 286 -6.76 35.98 -11.84
CA SER A 286 -7.24 36.95 -12.82
C SER A 286 -7.58 36.29 -14.15
N ALA A 287 -8.86 36.39 -14.54
CA ALA A 287 -9.30 35.99 -15.88
C ALA A 287 -8.56 36.74 -17.00
N ALA A 288 -8.14 37.98 -16.75
CA ALA A 288 -7.38 38.79 -17.72
C ALA A 288 -5.94 38.27 -17.91
N SER A 289 -5.39 37.61 -16.89
CA SER A 289 -4.07 36.97 -16.93
C SER A 289 -4.11 35.57 -17.55
N GLY A 290 -5.30 35.02 -17.76
CA GLY A 290 -5.51 33.69 -18.32
C GLY A 290 -5.53 32.55 -17.30
N ASP A 291 -5.49 32.87 -16.00
CA ASP A 291 -5.49 31.89 -14.91
C ASP A 291 -6.70 30.94 -15.03
N VAL A 292 -6.47 29.65 -14.78
CA VAL A 292 -7.53 28.66 -14.74
C VAL A 292 -7.35 27.73 -13.56
N VAL A 293 -8.46 27.44 -12.86
CA VAL A 293 -8.45 26.49 -11.74
C VAL A 293 -7.99 25.10 -12.16
N TYR A 294 -8.27 24.73 -13.41
CA TYR A 294 -7.76 23.52 -14.04
C TYR A 294 -8.09 23.54 -15.53
N ARG A 295 -7.19 23.04 -16.36
CA ARG A 295 -7.49 22.74 -17.77
C ARG A 295 -6.77 21.47 -18.21
N ASN A 296 -7.55 20.58 -18.81
CA ASN A 296 -7.03 19.40 -19.50
C ASN A 296 -6.58 19.77 -20.92
N PHE A 297 -5.32 19.49 -21.25
CA PHE A 297 -4.78 19.70 -22.60
C PHE A 297 -4.85 18.44 -23.46
N GLN A 298 -4.68 17.26 -22.84
CA GLN A 298 -4.62 15.97 -23.50
C GLN A 298 -5.10 14.87 -22.57
N ASP A 299 -6.13 14.14 -23.02
CA ASP A 299 -6.56 12.89 -22.39
C ASP A 299 -5.47 11.83 -22.47
N ILE A 300 -5.57 10.84 -21.59
CA ILE A 300 -4.68 9.68 -21.58
C ILE A 300 -4.62 9.02 -22.97
N THR A 301 -3.41 9.06 -23.55
CA THR A 301 -3.11 8.58 -24.90
C THR A 301 -1.78 7.84 -24.96
N SER A 302 -1.66 6.86 -25.84
CA SER A 302 -0.40 6.21 -26.15
C SER A 302 0.50 7.06 -27.07
N SER A 303 -0.05 8.12 -27.68
CA SER A 303 0.67 8.97 -28.63
C SER A 303 1.63 9.94 -27.95
N VAL A 304 2.93 9.67 -28.12
CA VAL A 304 4.02 10.52 -27.59
C VAL A 304 3.97 11.92 -28.20
N SER A 305 3.66 12.03 -29.50
CA SER A 305 3.58 13.33 -30.17
C SER A 305 2.39 14.16 -29.68
N ALA A 306 1.26 13.51 -29.35
CA ALA A 306 0.11 14.21 -28.77
C ALA A 306 0.44 14.77 -27.37
N ALA A 307 1.11 13.97 -26.52
CA ALA A 307 1.57 14.43 -25.21
C ALA A 307 2.57 15.59 -25.33
N GLN A 308 3.55 15.51 -26.23
CA GLN A 308 4.50 16.60 -26.46
C GLN A 308 3.82 17.87 -26.98
N ASN A 309 2.88 17.75 -27.92
CA ASN A 309 2.12 18.89 -28.43
C ASN A 309 1.27 19.54 -27.33
N ALA A 310 0.76 18.75 -26.39
CA ALA A 310 0.01 19.25 -25.23
C ALA A 310 0.91 20.00 -24.25
N VAL A 311 2.08 19.45 -23.89
CA VAL A 311 3.07 20.15 -23.05
C VAL A 311 3.55 21.46 -23.71
N ASN A 312 3.72 21.48 -25.03
CA ASN A 312 4.10 22.69 -25.77
C ASN A 312 3.03 23.80 -25.75
N ARG A 313 1.79 23.48 -25.34
CA ARG A 313 0.69 24.45 -25.17
C ARG A 313 0.67 25.06 -23.76
N LEU A 314 1.46 24.55 -22.80
CA LEU A 314 1.58 25.15 -21.47
C LEU A 314 2.18 26.56 -21.60
N ARG A 315 1.62 27.50 -20.87
CA ARG A 315 2.00 28.92 -20.87
C ARG A 315 2.06 29.39 -19.43
N LEU A 316 3.00 30.29 -19.16
CA LEU A 316 3.13 30.94 -17.86
C LEU A 316 1.97 31.93 -17.66
N HIS A 317 1.33 31.83 -16.51
CA HIS A 317 0.32 32.75 -15.98
C HIS A 317 0.84 33.34 -14.66
N TYR A 318 -0.04 33.82 -13.75
CA TYR A 318 0.43 34.64 -12.63
C TYR A 318 0.18 34.03 -11.24
N GLY A 319 -1.07 33.72 -10.85
CA GLY A 319 -1.39 33.41 -9.43
C GLY A 319 -1.14 34.64 -8.53
N MET A 320 -2.17 35.19 -7.88
CA MET A 320 -2.07 36.52 -7.24
C MET A 320 -1.69 36.50 -5.76
N ASP A 321 -1.99 35.42 -5.03
CA ASP A 321 -1.97 35.41 -3.56
C ASP A 321 -1.04 34.38 -2.91
N GLY A 322 -0.38 33.54 -3.70
CA GLY A 322 0.73 32.69 -3.27
C GLY A 322 0.40 31.20 -3.23
N PRO A 323 -0.67 30.74 -2.55
CA PRO A 323 -1.20 29.39 -2.73
C PRO A 323 -1.87 29.23 -4.09
N GLU A 324 -2.03 28.00 -4.54
CA GLU A 324 -2.59 27.69 -5.87
C GLU A 324 -3.74 26.67 -5.79
N SER A 325 -4.30 26.29 -6.95
CA SER A 325 -5.49 25.42 -7.05
C SER A 325 -5.23 23.91 -7.20
N GLN A 326 -4.11 23.40 -6.66
CA GLN A 326 -3.73 21.98 -6.78
C GLN A 326 -4.86 21.06 -6.30
N SER A 327 -5.46 21.35 -5.13
CA SER A 327 -6.48 20.47 -4.54
C SER A 327 -7.75 20.37 -5.41
N GLN A 328 -8.14 21.47 -6.04
CA GLN A 328 -9.28 21.53 -6.98
C GLN A 328 -8.97 20.82 -8.28
N ALA A 329 -7.76 21.02 -8.81
CA ALA A 329 -7.30 20.33 -10.00
C ALA A 329 -7.23 18.80 -9.78
N LEU A 330 -6.69 18.35 -8.65
CA LEU A 330 -6.65 16.94 -8.25
C LEU A 330 -8.05 16.35 -8.14
N TRP A 331 -8.97 17.06 -7.49
CA TRP A 331 -10.37 16.62 -7.39
C TRP A 331 -11.03 16.53 -8.77
N ALA A 332 -10.85 17.53 -9.63
CA ALA A 332 -11.39 17.52 -11.00
C ALA A 332 -10.82 16.34 -11.79
N VAL A 333 -9.50 16.16 -11.76
CA VAL A 333 -8.80 15.05 -12.42
C VAL A 333 -9.34 13.69 -11.99
N ALA A 334 -9.49 13.46 -10.69
CA ALA A 334 -9.95 12.18 -10.17
C ALA A 334 -11.45 11.94 -10.43
N SER A 335 -12.29 12.94 -10.19
CA SER A 335 -13.75 12.78 -10.26
C SER A 335 -14.34 12.99 -11.65
N GLY A 336 -13.67 13.75 -12.52
CA GLY A 336 -14.27 14.32 -13.72
C GLY A 336 -15.29 15.43 -13.41
N GLY A 337 -15.40 15.87 -12.15
CA GLY A 337 -16.36 16.87 -11.72
C GLY A 337 -16.02 18.28 -12.20
N GLY A 338 -17.06 19.12 -12.27
CA GLY A 338 -16.92 20.54 -12.58
C GLY A 338 -16.73 21.39 -11.31
N LEU A 339 -16.09 22.55 -11.46
CA LEU A 339 -15.81 23.51 -10.39
C LEU A 339 -16.66 24.77 -10.58
N GLY A 340 -17.98 24.58 -10.61
CA GLY A 340 -18.95 25.66 -10.85
C GLY A 340 -18.76 26.32 -12.23
N PRO A 341 -18.77 27.66 -12.34
CA PRO A 341 -18.62 28.35 -13.62
C PRO A 341 -17.18 28.30 -14.17
N TYR A 342 -16.21 27.84 -13.39
CA TYR A 342 -14.79 27.89 -13.73
C TYR A 342 -14.31 26.65 -14.49
N LEU A 343 -15.05 25.54 -14.36
CA LEU A 343 -14.77 24.29 -15.06
C LEU A 343 -16.07 23.50 -15.22
N GLY A 344 -16.46 23.20 -16.45
CA GLY A 344 -17.58 22.28 -16.70
C GLY A 344 -17.22 20.85 -16.30
N ALA A 345 -18.21 20.06 -15.87
CA ALA A 345 -17.98 18.64 -15.63
C ALA A 345 -17.59 17.92 -16.92
N ARG A 346 -16.73 16.91 -16.78
CA ARG A 346 -16.27 16.08 -17.89
C ARG A 346 -17.42 15.23 -18.43
N GLY A 347 -17.63 15.27 -19.74
CA GLY A 347 -18.54 14.35 -20.43
C GLY A 347 -17.99 12.91 -20.48
N SER A 348 -18.83 11.95 -20.86
CA SER A 348 -18.41 10.54 -20.96
C SER A 348 -17.19 10.36 -21.86
N CYS A 349 -16.17 9.69 -21.34
CA CYS A 349 -14.92 9.37 -22.02
C CYS A 349 -14.98 8.15 -22.96
N GLY A 350 -16.10 7.41 -22.94
CA GLY A 350 -16.25 6.13 -23.65
C GLY A 350 -15.41 4.99 -23.06
N GLY A 351 -15.78 3.75 -23.36
CA GLY A 351 -14.99 2.56 -23.03
C GLY A 351 -14.69 2.34 -21.54
N GLY A 352 -15.59 2.77 -20.65
CA GLY A 352 -15.40 2.64 -19.19
C GLY A 352 -14.29 3.51 -18.61
N ARG A 353 -13.76 4.45 -19.39
CA ARG A 353 -12.74 5.40 -18.93
C ARG A 353 -13.33 6.40 -17.94
N TRP A 354 -12.50 6.85 -17.00
CA TRP A 354 -12.96 7.65 -15.85
C TRP A 354 -12.03 8.84 -15.55
N GLY A 355 -12.48 9.74 -14.68
CA GLY A 355 -11.77 10.97 -14.34
C GLY A 355 -11.76 12.00 -15.48
N TYR A 356 -11.25 13.20 -15.19
CA TYR A 356 -11.18 14.26 -16.19
C TYR A 356 -10.30 13.88 -17.38
N PRO A 357 -9.11 13.26 -17.20
CA PRO A 357 -8.24 12.87 -18.32
C PRO A 357 -8.64 11.60 -19.06
N CYS A 358 -9.78 10.98 -18.73
CA CYS A 358 -10.20 9.70 -19.30
C CYS A 358 -9.19 8.56 -19.07
N PHE A 359 -8.81 8.34 -17.81
CA PHE A 359 -8.02 7.18 -17.36
C PHE A 359 -8.64 5.87 -17.83
N ARG A 360 -7.81 4.92 -18.24
CA ARG A 360 -8.23 3.59 -18.67
C ARG A 360 -8.77 2.79 -17.47
N PRO A 361 -9.80 1.94 -17.67
CA PRO A 361 -10.24 1.03 -16.62
C PRO A 361 -9.16 -0.04 -16.37
N GLY A 362 -8.98 -0.44 -15.11
CA GLY A 362 -8.04 -1.51 -14.73
C GLY A 362 -6.55 -1.16 -14.83
N THR A 363 -6.21 0.11 -15.04
CA THR A 363 -4.83 0.60 -15.06
C THR A 363 -4.52 1.37 -13.77
N ILE A 364 -3.23 1.47 -13.41
CA ILE A 364 -2.82 2.29 -12.27
C ILE A 364 -2.75 3.75 -12.73
N PRO A 365 -3.57 4.66 -12.19
CA PRO A 365 -3.41 6.09 -12.43
C PRO A 365 -2.25 6.62 -11.59
N ILE A 366 -1.33 7.32 -12.23
CA ILE A 366 -0.21 8.01 -11.60
C ILE A 366 -0.34 9.49 -11.95
N LEU A 367 -0.45 10.34 -10.92
CA LEU A 367 -0.40 11.77 -11.11
C LEU A 367 0.98 12.30 -10.72
N ILE A 368 1.57 13.07 -11.63
CA ILE A 368 2.79 13.85 -11.36
C ILE A 368 2.35 15.31 -11.31
N LEU A 369 2.23 15.80 -10.09
CA LEU A 369 1.90 17.20 -9.79
C LEU A 369 3.20 17.99 -9.69
N PHE A 370 3.32 19.05 -10.48
CA PHE A 370 4.41 20.01 -10.41
C PHE A 370 3.89 21.30 -9.82
N THR A 371 4.48 21.79 -8.74
CA THR A 371 4.15 23.07 -8.11
C THR A 371 5.29 23.46 -7.16
N ASP A 372 5.51 24.76 -6.96
CA ASP A 372 6.43 25.29 -5.96
C ASP A 372 5.72 26.11 -4.87
N ALA A 373 4.39 26.07 -4.87
CA ALA A 373 3.54 26.88 -4.01
C ALA A 373 2.71 26.04 -3.00
N PRO A 374 2.27 26.65 -1.89
CA PRO A 374 1.27 26.05 -1.00
C PRO A 374 -0.06 25.78 -1.71
N PHE A 375 -0.90 24.97 -1.07
CA PHE A 375 -2.19 24.59 -1.63
C PHE A 375 -3.28 25.44 -1.03
N HIS A 376 -4.19 25.93 -1.85
CA HIS A 376 -5.48 26.30 -1.33
C HIS A 376 -6.24 25.08 -0.81
N ASN A 377 -6.95 25.25 0.31
CA ASN A 377 -7.58 24.17 1.08
C ASN A 377 -6.61 23.05 1.48
N GLY A 378 -5.32 23.38 1.60
CA GLY A 378 -4.27 22.48 2.08
C GLY A 378 -4.08 22.54 3.60
N PRO A 379 -3.11 21.79 4.14
CA PRO A 379 -2.86 21.68 5.58
C PRO A 379 -2.48 23.01 6.26
N TYR A 380 -2.03 24.00 5.48
CA TYR A 380 -1.65 25.33 5.99
C TYR A 380 -2.83 26.31 6.13
N GLY A 381 -4.06 25.86 5.87
CA GLY A 381 -5.27 26.65 6.16
C GLY A 381 -5.56 27.79 5.17
N TYR A 382 -4.88 27.83 4.01
CA TYR A 382 -5.15 28.79 2.94
C TYR A 382 -6.47 28.46 2.22
N ASN A 383 -7.61 28.66 2.88
CA ASN A 383 -8.89 28.26 2.33
C ASN A 383 -9.45 29.30 1.36
N TYR A 384 -10.10 28.84 0.28
CA TYR A 384 -10.89 29.74 -0.55
C TYR A 384 -12.07 30.30 0.25
N ALA A 385 -12.11 31.62 0.39
CA ALA A 385 -13.27 32.36 0.85
C ALA A 385 -14.15 32.73 -0.37
N PHE A 386 -14.86 31.75 -0.93
CA PHE A 386 -16.01 32.05 -1.77
C PHE A 386 -17.15 32.42 -0.82
N GLY A 387 -17.44 33.72 -0.66
CA GLY A 387 -18.58 34.17 0.12
C GLY A 387 -19.83 33.45 -0.35
N GLY A 388 -20.50 32.73 0.56
CA GLY A 388 -21.79 32.09 0.29
C GLY A 388 -22.82 33.15 -0.06
N GLY A 389 -23.07 33.32 -1.36
CA GLY A 389 -24.28 33.96 -1.87
C GLY A 389 -25.21 32.85 -2.31
N GLY A 390 -26.34 32.72 -1.60
CA GLY A 390 -27.46 31.86 -2.02
C GLY A 390 -28.18 32.37 -3.25
#